data_AF-A0A5C1QJ42-F1
#
_entry.id   AF-A0A5C1QJ42-F1
#
_cell.length_a   1.000
_cell.length_b   1.000
_cell.length_c   1.000
_cell.angle_alpha   90.00
_cell.angle_beta   90.00
_cell.angle_gamma   90.00
#
_symmetry.space_group_name_H-M   'P 1'
#
loop_
_entity.id
_entity.type
_entity.pdbx_description
1 polymer ?
#
loop_
_entity_poly.entity_id
_entity_poly.type
_entity_poly.pdbx_seq_one_letter_code
_entity_poly.pdbx_strand_id
1 'polypeptide(L)'
;MKIILNQDMSSLGEEGDVKVVADGYARNYLIPKKLAVQYNKANLNMFEQKKVAIEKRKETKRKDAMGIKERLSNETLVIDMPAGEKGKLFGAVTAATIVDELNKIGLVIEKKKVEIAGNSIKLTGTYTVKVKLYGGESADLKVTVNGVQTEGSESRSSRKDDVKAEEAVVAEEAVATEVNESEAVEDSSAEETDN
;
A
#
# COMPACT_ATOMS: atom_id res chain seq x y z
N MET A 1 18.75 -24.22 -24.07
CA MET A 1 19.93 -24.08 -23.19
C MET A 1 19.67 -24.79 -21.86
N LYS A 2 20.66 -25.50 -21.29
CA LYS A 2 20.59 -26.04 -19.92
C LYS A 2 21.10 -25.01 -18.91
N ILE A 3 20.36 -24.80 -17.84
CA ILE A 3 20.67 -23.86 -16.75
C ILE A 3 20.49 -24.51 -15.37
N ILE A 4 21.06 -23.90 -14.35
CA ILE A 4 20.83 -24.20 -12.94
C ILE A 4 20.23 -22.96 -12.29
N LEU A 5 19.09 -23.08 -11.59
CA LEU A 5 18.45 -21.95 -10.92
C LEU A 5 19.23 -21.53 -9.66
N ASN A 6 19.42 -20.22 -9.50
CA ASN A 6 20.11 -19.60 -8.36
C ASN A 6 19.11 -18.96 -7.36
N GLN A 7 17.83 -18.88 -7.72
CA GLN A 7 16.74 -18.41 -6.87
C GLN A 7 15.46 -19.20 -7.16
N ASP A 8 14.61 -19.35 -6.14
CA ASP A 8 13.26 -19.92 -6.30
C ASP A 8 12.43 -19.07 -7.28
N MET A 9 11.81 -19.69 -8.29
CA MET A 9 10.94 -19.01 -9.25
C MET A 9 9.68 -19.83 -9.56
N SER A 10 8.52 -19.21 -9.35
CA SER A 10 7.19 -19.83 -9.49
C SER A 10 6.90 -20.48 -10.85
N SER A 11 7.55 -20.04 -11.92
CA SER A 11 7.36 -20.56 -13.28
C SER A 11 8.32 -21.69 -13.68
N LEU A 12 9.40 -21.95 -12.93
CA LEU A 12 10.49 -22.82 -13.37
C LEU A 12 10.89 -23.88 -12.35
N GLY A 13 10.93 -23.57 -11.06
CA GLY A 13 11.41 -24.48 -10.01
C GLY A 13 12.07 -23.75 -8.84
N GLU A 14 12.73 -24.52 -7.98
CA GLU A 14 13.42 -24.00 -6.79
C GLU A 14 14.91 -23.73 -7.04
N GLU A 15 15.57 -23.01 -6.13
CA GLU A 15 17.03 -22.85 -6.11
C GLU A 15 17.72 -24.24 -6.13
N GLY A 16 18.68 -24.41 -7.05
CA GLY A 16 19.41 -25.65 -7.30
C GLY A 16 18.89 -26.49 -8.48
N ASP A 17 17.68 -26.24 -8.99
CA ASP A 17 17.08 -27.07 -10.04
C ASP A 17 17.79 -26.91 -11.40
N VAL A 18 18.06 -28.03 -12.07
CA VAL A 18 18.51 -28.07 -13.47
C VAL A 18 17.29 -28.02 -14.39
N LYS A 19 17.20 -26.99 -15.24
CA LYS A 19 16.08 -26.83 -16.19
C LYS A 19 16.59 -26.58 -17.62
N VAL A 20 15.79 -26.96 -18.60
CA VAL A 20 16.00 -26.65 -20.02
C VAL A 20 15.07 -25.50 -20.38
N VAL A 21 15.63 -24.41 -20.91
CA VAL A 21 14.86 -23.20 -21.30
C VAL A 21 15.30 -22.74 -22.69
N ALA A 22 14.49 -21.87 -23.31
CA ALA A 22 14.85 -21.22 -24.57
C ALA A 22 16.10 -20.35 -24.40
N ASP A 23 16.99 -20.37 -25.40
CA ASP A 23 18.33 -19.75 -25.33
C ASP A 23 18.26 -18.24 -25.10
N GLY A 24 17.32 -17.55 -25.77
CA GLY A 24 17.10 -16.11 -25.56
C GLY A 24 16.60 -15.78 -24.14
N TYR A 25 15.79 -16.65 -23.53
CA TYR A 25 15.31 -16.42 -22.15
C TYR A 25 16.44 -16.61 -21.13
N ALA A 26 17.29 -17.62 -21.31
CA ALA A 26 18.50 -17.78 -20.50
C ALA A 26 19.45 -16.57 -20.66
N ARG A 27 19.80 -16.22 -21.91
CA ARG A 27 20.83 -15.23 -22.23
C ARG A 27 20.43 -13.79 -21.92
N ASN A 28 19.18 -13.42 -22.17
CA ASN A 28 18.73 -12.02 -22.07
C ASN A 28 18.05 -11.70 -20.74
N TYR A 29 17.47 -12.70 -20.06
CA TYR A 29 16.70 -12.48 -18.82
C TYR A 29 17.33 -13.16 -17.60
N LEU A 30 17.55 -14.47 -17.63
CA LEU A 30 17.91 -15.23 -16.41
C LEU A 30 19.36 -15.02 -15.97
N ILE A 31 20.32 -15.11 -16.91
CA ILE A 31 21.75 -14.98 -16.62
C ILE A 31 22.11 -13.53 -16.24
N PRO A 32 21.70 -12.48 -16.98
CA PRO A 32 22.03 -11.09 -16.62
C PRO A 32 21.45 -10.66 -15.27
N LYS A 33 20.24 -11.15 -14.92
CA LYS A 33 19.61 -10.90 -13.62
C LYS A 33 20.12 -11.81 -12.48
N LYS A 34 21.10 -12.69 -12.74
CA LYS A 34 21.66 -13.67 -11.78
C LYS A 34 20.62 -14.63 -11.18
N LEU A 35 19.51 -14.86 -11.88
CA LEU A 35 18.43 -15.78 -11.50
C LEU A 35 18.79 -17.24 -11.82
N ALA A 36 19.65 -17.44 -12.82
CA ALA A 36 20.20 -18.75 -13.17
C ALA A 36 21.64 -18.64 -13.66
N VAL A 37 22.39 -19.74 -13.56
CA VAL A 37 23.71 -19.91 -14.16
C VAL A 37 23.67 -20.96 -15.27
N GLN A 38 24.61 -20.89 -16.21
CA GLN A 38 24.76 -21.92 -17.24
C GLN A 38 25.13 -23.27 -16.60
N TYR A 39 24.55 -24.36 -17.10
CA TYR A 39 24.92 -25.70 -16.68
C TYR A 39 26.36 -26.03 -17.13
N ASN A 40 27.28 -26.16 -16.17
CA ASN A 40 28.63 -26.66 -16.36
C ASN A 40 29.07 -27.45 -15.11
N LYS A 41 30.17 -28.23 -15.21
CA LYS A 41 30.64 -29.08 -14.09
C LYS A 41 31.03 -28.28 -12.84
N ALA A 42 31.64 -27.10 -13.00
CA ALA A 42 32.07 -26.27 -11.88
C ALA A 42 30.86 -25.77 -11.06
N ASN A 43 29.86 -25.21 -11.74
CA ASN A 43 28.62 -24.73 -11.13
C ASN A 43 27.85 -25.86 -10.46
N LEU A 44 27.77 -27.05 -11.10
CA LEU A 44 27.13 -28.22 -10.52
C LEU A 44 27.77 -28.59 -9.17
N ASN A 45 29.09 -28.74 -9.12
CA ASN A 45 29.81 -29.04 -7.87
C ASN A 45 29.62 -27.95 -6.80
N MET A 46 29.57 -26.67 -7.20
CA MET A 46 29.29 -25.56 -6.26
C MET A 46 27.86 -25.61 -5.70
N PHE A 47 26.87 -26.05 -6.47
CA PHE A 47 25.50 -26.23 -5.99
C PHE A 47 25.36 -27.49 -5.12
N GLU A 48 26.05 -28.59 -5.43
CA GLU A 48 26.09 -29.78 -4.58
C GLU A 48 26.65 -29.47 -3.18
N GLN A 49 27.77 -28.74 -3.10
CA GLN A 49 28.34 -28.29 -1.82
C GLN A 49 27.38 -27.37 -1.04
N LYS A 50 26.60 -26.55 -1.74
CA LYS A 50 25.62 -25.64 -1.12
C LYS A 50 24.28 -26.30 -0.83
N LYS A 51 23.99 -27.48 -1.39
CA LYS A 51 22.67 -28.13 -1.35
C LYS A 51 22.13 -28.26 0.07
N VAL A 52 22.95 -28.76 1.01
CA VAL A 52 22.59 -28.90 2.43
C VAL A 52 22.26 -27.55 3.08
N ALA A 53 22.98 -26.48 2.72
CA ALA A 53 22.70 -25.13 3.23
C ALA A 53 21.43 -24.51 2.61
N ILE A 54 21.15 -24.81 1.34
CA ILE A 54 19.92 -24.41 0.64
C ILE A 54 18.71 -25.12 1.24
N GLU A 55 18.79 -26.45 1.41
CA GLU A 55 17.74 -27.27 2.04
C GLU A 55 17.43 -26.79 3.46
N LYS A 56 18.46 -26.57 4.30
CA LYS A 56 18.27 -26.03 5.66
C LYS A 56 17.58 -24.66 5.67
N ARG A 57 17.89 -23.78 4.70
CA ARG A 57 17.22 -22.47 4.55
C ARG A 57 15.77 -22.60 4.03
N LYS A 58 15.48 -23.59 3.20
CA LYS A 58 14.12 -23.89 2.75
C LYS A 58 13.28 -24.44 3.90
N GLU A 59 13.84 -25.32 4.73
CA GLU A 59 13.17 -25.84 5.92
C GLU A 59 12.85 -24.75 6.95
N THR A 60 13.77 -23.84 7.26
CA THR A 60 13.47 -22.73 8.19
C THR A 60 12.33 -21.88 7.64
N LYS A 61 12.38 -21.46 6.37
CA LYS A 61 11.30 -20.69 5.73
C LYS A 61 9.94 -21.41 5.75
N ARG A 62 9.92 -22.74 5.59
CA ARG A 62 8.68 -23.55 5.69
C ARG A 62 8.15 -23.59 7.13
N LYS A 63 9.03 -23.75 8.13
CA LYS A 63 8.66 -23.69 9.56
C LYS A 63 8.14 -22.30 9.96
N ASP A 64 8.81 -21.24 9.51
CA ASP A 64 8.39 -19.85 9.72
C ASP A 64 7.01 -19.59 9.09
N ALA A 65 6.78 -20.07 7.86
CA ALA A 65 5.49 -19.98 7.18
C ALA A 65 4.38 -20.74 7.91
N MET A 66 4.65 -21.94 8.43
CA MET A 66 3.70 -22.72 9.22
C MET A 66 3.34 -21.99 10.53
N GLY A 67 4.31 -21.40 11.23
CA GLY A 67 4.04 -20.56 12.40
C GLY A 67 3.23 -19.30 12.09
N ILE A 68 3.44 -18.68 10.93
CA ILE A 68 2.60 -17.55 10.46
C ILE A 68 1.18 -18.01 10.13
N LYS A 69 1.02 -19.19 9.51
CA LYS A 69 -0.28 -19.79 9.19
C LYS A 69 -1.13 -20.03 10.44
N GLU A 70 -0.54 -20.64 11.47
CA GLU A 70 -1.21 -20.88 12.75
C GLU A 70 -1.67 -19.57 13.41
N ARG A 71 -0.82 -18.53 13.38
CA ARG A 71 -1.21 -17.19 13.86
C ARG A 71 -2.37 -16.62 13.05
N LEU A 72 -2.30 -16.64 11.72
CA LEU A 72 -3.35 -16.10 10.84
C LEU A 72 -4.69 -16.84 10.96
N SER A 73 -4.70 -18.13 11.26
CA SER A 73 -5.96 -18.89 11.42
C SER A 73 -6.56 -18.80 12.83
N ASN A 74 -5.78 -18.42 13.84
CA ASN A 74 -6.26 -18.11 15.18
C ASN A 74 -6.72 -16.65 15.32
N GLU A 75 -6.07 -15.72 14.62
CA GLU A 75 -6.43 -14.30 14.64
C GLU A 75 -7.74 -14.04 13.89
N THR A 76 -8.54 -13.09 14.39
CA THR A 76 -9.74 -12.59 13.68
C THR A 76 -9.60 -11.09 13.51
N LEU A 77 -9.43 -10.62 12.27
CA LEU A 77 -9.36 -9.19 12.00
C LEU A 77 -10.75 -8.56 12.13
N VAL A 78 -10.83 -7.51 12.93
CA VAL A 78 -11.99 -6.61 12.95
C VAL A 78 -11.61 -5.35 12.19
N ILE A 79 -12.40 -4.98 11.18
CA ILE A 79 -12.18 -3.78 10.37
C ILE A 79 -13.42 -2.89 10.49
N ASP A 80 -13.25 -1.77 11.18
CA ASP A 80 -14.30 -0.76 11.33
C ASP A 80 -14.22 0.22 10.15
N MET A 81 -15.30 0.33 9.36
CA MET A 81 -15.36 1.21 8.19
C MET A 81 -16.74 1.90 8.10
N PRO A 82 -16.83 3.15 7.61
CA PRO A 82 -18.12 3.81 7.44
C PRO A 82 -19.07 3.03 6.53
N ALA A 83 -20.29 2.80 7.01
CA ALA A 83 -21.35 2.10 6.28
C ALA A 83 -22.67 2.88 6.34
N GLY A 84 -23.47 2.77 5.26
CA GLY A 84 -24.85 3.26 5.26
C GLY A 84 -25.82 2.23 5.86
N GLU A 85 -27.04 2.67 6.15
CA GLU A 85 -28.12 1.92 6.83
C GLU A 85 -28.32 0.47 6.37
N LYS A 86 -28.09 0.19 5.08
CA LYS A 86 -28.27 -1.14 4.46
C LYS A 86 -27.02 -2.04 4.52
N GLY A 87 -26.08 -1.75 5.43
CA GLY A 87 -24.82 -2.50 5.58
C GLY A 87 -23.87 -2.37 4.38
N LYS A 88 -24.11 -1.41 3.48
CA LYS A 88 -23.25 -1.14 2.33
C LYS A 88 -22.15 -0.18 2.76
N LEU A 89 -20.90 -0.56 2.57
CA LEU A 89 -19.74 0.27 2.91
C LEU A 89 -19.67 1.46 1.94
N PHE A 90 -19.30 2.63 2.46
CA PHE A 90 -18.98 3.79 1.62
C PHE A 90 -17.63 3.61 0.91
N GLY A 91 -16.71 2.87 1.53
CA GLY A 91 -15.46 2.41 0.93
C GLY A 91 -15.53 0.98 0.41
N ALA A 92 -14.39 0.46 -0.01
CA ALA A 92 -14.21 -0.96 -0.30
C ALA A 92 -13.00 -1.47 0.48
N VAL A 93 -13.17 -2.54 1.26
CA VAL A 93 -12.03 -3.22 1.89
C VAL A 93 -11.31 -4.02 0.81
N THR A 94 -10.06 -3.66 0.57
CA THR A 94 -9.20 -4.27 -0.46
C THR A 94 -8.02 -4.99 0.19
N ALA A 95 -7.25 -5.75 -0.60
CA ALA A 95 -6.03 -6.40 -0.14
C ALA A 95 -5.00 -5.41 0.44
N ALA A 96 -5.06 -4.12 0.07
CA ALA A 96 -4.27 -3.07 0.71
C ALA A 96 -4.68 -2.88 2.17
N THR A 97 -5.96 -2.57 2.43
CA THR A 97 -6.51 -2.36 3.77
C THR A 97 -6.22 -3.55 4.69
N ILE A 98 -6.40 -4.78 4.20
CA ILE A 98 -6.15 -6.00 4.99
C ILE A 98 -4.66 -6.14 5.36
N VAL A 99 -3.75 -5.86 4.41
CA VAL A 99 -2.30 -5.84 4.70
C VAL A 99 -1.95 -4.74 5.71
N ASP A 100 -2.57 -3.58 5.60
CA ASP A 100 -2.29 -2.44 6.47
C ASP A 100 -2.77 -2.73 7.92
N GLU A 101 -3.88 -3.46 8.13
CA GLU A 101 -4.28 -3.97 9.45
C GLU A 101 -3.37 -5.11 9.96
N LEU A 102 -2.99 -6.06 9.10
CA LEU A 102 -2.04 -7.14 9.47
C LEU A 102 -0.68 -6.58 9.90
N ASN A 103 -0.21 -5.51 9.27
CA ASN A 103 1.01 -4.81 9.65
C ASN A 103 0.93 -4.21 11.06
N LYS A 104 -0.23 -3.71 11.52
CA LYS A 104 -0.41 -3.20 12.90
C LYS A 104 -0.26 -4.30 13.94
N ILE A 105 -0.66 -5.52 13.60
CA ILE A 105 -0.53 -6.72 14.45
C ILE A 105 0.90 -7.32 14.36
N GLY A 106 1.77 -6.76 13.51
CA GLY A 106 3.16 -7.19 13.33
C GLY A 106 3.35 -8.31 12.30
N LEU A 107 2.33 -8.64 11.51
CA LEU A 107 2.38 -9.66 10.45
C LEU A 107 2.60 -9.00 9.08
N VAL A 108 3.86 -8.83 8.70
CA VAL A 108 4.23 -8.19 7.42
C VAL A 108 3.97 -9.13 6.23
N ILE A 109 2.90 -8.86 5.49
CA ILE A 109 2.43 -9.67 4.35
C ILE A 109 2.33 -8.80 3.08
N GLU A 110 2.78 -9.34 1.95
CA GLU A 110 2.69 -8.63 0.66
C GLU A 110 1.27 -8.64 0.09
N LYS A 111 0.82 -7.51 -0.47
CA LYS A 111 -0.51 -7.35 -1.10
C LYS A 111 -0.81 -8.39 -2.20
N LYS A 112 0.23 -8.94 -2.85
CA LYS A 112 0.12 -10.01 -3.86
C LYS A 112 -0.19 -11.41 -3.30
N LYS A 113 -0.02 -11.61 -1.99
CA LYS A 113 -0.26 -12.89 -1.31
C LYS A 113 -1.67 -13.01 -0.74
N VAL A 114 -2.44 -11.92 -0.71
CA VAL A 114 -3.78 -11.84 -0.16
C VAL A 114 -4.82 -11.99 -1.28
N GLU A 115 -5.63 -13.04 -1.22
CA GLU A 115 -6.69 -13.34 -2.18
C GLU A 115 -8.07 -13.17 -1.54
N ILE A 116 -8.82 -12.19 -2.04
CA ILE A 116 -10.19 -11.87 -1.63
C ILE A 116 -11.15 -12.39 -2.70
N ALA A 117 -12.17 -13.15 -2.30
CA ALA A 117 -13.25 -13.56 -3.21
C ALA A 117 -13.97 -12.32 -3.77
N GLY A 118 -13.89 -12.09 -5.08
CA GLY A 118 -14.46 -10.90 -5.73
C GLY A 118 -13.60 -9.63 -5.62
N ASN A 119 -12.31 -9.75 -5.30
CA ASN A 119 -11.28 -8.70 -5.24
C ASN A 119 -11.46 -7.61 -4.18
N SER A 120 -12.69 -7.35 -3.70
CA SER A 120 -13.01 -6.31 -2.73
C SER A 120 -14.29 -6.62 -1.97
N ILE A 121 -14.33 -6.28 -0.68
CA ILE A 121 -15.52 -6.38 0.17
C ILE A 121 -16.20 -5.00 0.21
N LYS A 122 -17.51 -4.96 -0.05
CA LYS A 122 -18.34 -3.72 -0.13
C LYS A 122 -19.55 -3.73 0.80
N LEU A 123 -19.67 -4.77 1.62
CA LEU A 123 -20.77 -5.03 2.54
C LEU A 123 -20.17 -5.37 3.91
N THR A 124 -20.88 -5.02 4.97
CA THR A 124 -20.57 -5.42 6.35
C THR A 124 -20.85 -6.91 6.55
N GLY A 125 -20.04 -7.59 7.34
CA GLY A 125 -20.19 -9.02 7.62
C GLY A 125 -18.86 -9.74 7.81
N THR A 126 -18.91 -11.06 7.99
CA THR A 126 -17.74 -11.91 8.16
C THR A 126 -17.35 -12.56 6.83
N TYR A 127 -16.08 -12.42 6.47
CA TYR A 127 -15.49 -12.94 5.23
C TYR A 127 -14.24 -13.78 5.53
N THR A 128 -14.03 -14.84 4.76
CA THR A 128 -12.79 -15.61 4.80
C THR A 128 -11.88 -15.16 3.67
N VAL A 129 -10.66 -14.75 4.01
CA VAL A 129 -9.65 -14.24 3.07
C VAL A 129 -8.47 -15.21 3.06
N LYS A 130 -8.01 -15.57 1.85
CA LYS A 130 -6.92 -16.55 1.69
C LYS A 130 -5.58 -15.85 1.59
N VAL A 131 -4.63 -16.26 2.41
CA VAL A 131 -3.25 -15.74 2.39
C VAL A 131 -2.31 -16.85 1.92
N LYS A 132 -1.68 -16.66 0.76
CA LYS A 132 -0.68 -17.57 0.20
C LYS A 132 0.69 -17.35 0.84
N LEU A 133 1.20 -18.39 1.48
CA LEU A 133 2.46 -18.39 2.21
C LEU A 133 3.56 -19.13 1.41
N TYR A 134 4.77 -19.22 1.97
CA TYR A 134 5.87 -19.93 1.32
C TYR A 134 5.59 -21.43 1.21
N GLY A 135 6.15 -22.09 0.19
CA GLY A 135 5.99 -23.54 -0.01
C GLY A 135 4.63 -23.99 -0.56
N GLY A 136 3.76 -23.06 -0.97
CA GLY A 136 2.42 -23.39 -1.49
C GLY A 136 1.35 -23.55 -0.40
N GLU A 137 1.71 -23.35 0.86
CA GLU A 137 0.74 -23.30 1.95
C GLU A 137 -0.19 -22.08 1.81
N SER A 138 -1.44 -22.24 2.24
CA SER A 138 -2.41 -21.15 2.34
C SER A 138 -3.00 -21.13 3.74
N ALA A 139 -3.20 -19.92 4.29
CA ALA A 139 -3.91 -19.67 5.53
C ALA A 139 -5.29 -19.07 5.22
N ASP A 140 -6.32 -19.57 5.88
CA ASP A 140 -7.64 -18.95 5.89
C ASP A 140 -7.70 -17.97 7.09
N LEU A 141 -7.88 -16.68 6.80
CA LEU A 141 -7.99 -15.60 7.76
C LEU A 141 -9.45 -15.13 7.84
N LYS A 142 -9.99 -15.01 9.06
CA LYS A 142 -11.34 -14.47 9.29
C LYS A 142 -11.28 -12.96 9.41
N VAL A 143 -12.08 -12.26 8.62
CA VAL A 143 -12.19 -10.80 8.61
C VAL A 143 -13.64 -10.41 8.85
N THR A 144 -13.92 -9.76 9.97
CA THR A 144 -15.24 -9.20 10.31
C THR A 144 -15.21 -7.70 10.02
N VAL A 145 -16.08 -7.25 9.13
CA VAL A 145 -16.20 -5.83 8.77
C VAL A 145 -17.43 -5.23 9.45
N ASN A 146 -17.20 -4.31 10.38
CA ASN A 146 -18.24 -3.57 11.08
C ASN A 146 -18.55 -2.26 10.35
N GLY A 147 -19.83 -1.92 10.29
CA GLY A 147 -20.29 -0.64 9.79
C GLY A 147 -20.37 0.40 10.91
N VAL A 148 -19.45 1.36 10.92
CA VAL A 148 -19.57 2.52 11.82
C VAL A 148 -20.53 3.51 11.17
N GLN A 149 -21.67 3.76 11.81
CA GLN A 149 -22.62 4.77 11.38
C GLN A 149 -22.11 6.15 11.80
N THR A 150 -21.62 6.94 10.84
CA THR A 150 -21.32 8.35 11.07
C THR A 150 -22.61 9.18 10.99
N GLU A 151 -23.35 9.19 12.10
CA GLU A 151 -24.36 10.20 12.45
C GLU A 151 -23.70 11.59 12.46
N GLY A 152 -23.54 12.22 11.29
CA GLY A 152 -22.70 13.41 11.18
C GLY A 152 -22.40 13.95 9.78
N SER A 153 -23.38 13.95 8.86
CA SER A 153 -23.22 14.57 7.53
C SER A 153 -24.39 15.46 7.08
N GLU A 154 -25.15 16.06 8.02
CA GLU A 154 -26.16 17.08 7.69
C GLU A 154 -25.71 18.54 7.96
N SER A 155 -24.44 18.77 8.33
CA SER A 155 -23.90 20.12 8.53
C SER A 155 -22.66 20.39 7.67
N ARG A 156 -22.85 20.41 6.34
CA ARG A 156 -21.88 21.01 5.38
C ARG A 156 -22.44 21.33 3.97
N SER A 157 -23.71 21.07 3.69
CA SER A 157 -24.34 21.35 2.37
C SER A 157 -25.32 22.53 2.37
N SER A 158 -25.20 23.46 3.33
CA SER A 158 -25.97 24.71 3.39
C SER A 158 -25.08 25.96 3.51
N ARG A 159 -23.79 25.84 3.16
CA ARG A 159 -22.83 26.97 3.10
C ARG A 159 -22.05 26.96 1.79
N LYS A 160 -22.77 26.92 0.66
CA LYS A 160 -22.18 27.06 -0.67
C LYS A 160 -22.89 28.04 -1.60
N ASP A 161 -23.95 28.69 -1.12
CA ASP A 161 -24.64 29.76 -1.86
C ASP A 161 -24.30 31.16 -1.33
N ASP A 162 -23.94 31.32 -0.05
CA ASP A 162 -23.64 32.64 0.55
C ASP A 162 -22.26 33.23 0.14
N VAL A 163 -21.31 32.41 -0.31
CA VAL A 163 -19.96 32.90 -0.70
C VAL A 163 -20.01 33.73 -1.99
N LYS A 164 -21.13 33.72 -2.73
CA LYS A 164 -21.31 34.55 -3.93
C LYS A 164 -21.81 35.99 -3.62
N ALA A 165 -22.08 36.31 -2.35
CA ALA A 165 -22.51 37.65 -1.95
C ALA A 165 -21.36 38.56 -1.47
N GLU A 166 -20.26 38.01 -0.92
CA GLU A 166 -19.16 38.81 -0.38
C GLU A 166 -18.09 39.23 -1.42
N GLU A 167 -18.00 38.55 -2.57
CA GLU A 167 -17.05 38.93 -3.63
C GLU A 167 -17.50 40.19 -4.43
N ALA A 168 -18.73 40.66 -4.22
CA ALA A 168 -19.27 41.86 -4.87
C ALA A 168 -19.00 43.17 -4.12
N VAL A 169 -18.83 43.13 -2.79
CA VAL A 169 -18.68 44.35 -1.96
C VAL A 169 -17.24 44.90 -1.89
N VAL A 170 -16.23 44.09 -2.22
CA VAL A 170 -14.81 44.52 -2.21
C VAL A 170 -14.41 45.22 -3.52
N ALA A 171 -15.23 45.14 -4.57
CA ALA A 171 -14.94 45.72 -5.88
C ALA A 171 -15.32 47.22 -6.01
N GLU A 172 -16.13 47.76 -5.09
CA GLU A 172 -16.65 49.14 -5.17
C GLU A 172 -15.88 50.13 -4.26
N GLU A 173 -15.10 49.63 -3.29
CA GLU A 173 -14.26 50.46 -2.38
C GLU A 173 -12.83 50.69 -2.91
N ALA A 174 -12.50 50.21 -4.12
CA ALA A 174 -11.17 50.32 -4.70
C ALA A 174 -10.97 51.53 -5.64
N VAL A 175 -12.00 52.33 -5.90
CA VAL A 175 -11.99 53.41 -6.92
C VAL A 175 -11.87 54.83 -6.32
N ALA A 176 -11.87 54.97 -5.00
CA ALA A 176 -11.92 56.27 -4.31
C ALA A 176 -10.55 56.86 -3.91
N THR A 177 -9.43 56.17 -4.16
CA THR A 177 -8.13 56.49 -3.52
C THR A 177 -7.02 56.90 -4.50
N GLU A 178 -7.31 57.14 -5.77
CA GLU A 178 -6.32 57.55 -6.79
C GLU A 178 -6.43 59.02 -7.27
N VAL A 179 -7.25 59.86 -6.64
CA VAL A 179 -7.37 61.29 -7.03
C VAL A 179 -7.37 62.23 -5.82
N ASN A 180 -6.25 62.31 -5.09
CA ASN A 180 -5.92 63.52 -4.34
C ASN A 180 -4.42 63.72 -4.03
N GLU A 181 -3.54 63.49 -5.02
CA GLU A 181 -2.11 63.82 -4.93
C GLU A 181 -1.79 65.08 -5.76
N SER A 182 -2.46 66.21 -5.43
CA SER A 182 -2.08 67.54 -5.93
C SER A 182 -2.70 68.70 -5.13
N GLU A 183 -1.82 69.63 -4.69
CA GLU A 183 -2.07 71.00 -4.18
C GLU A 183 -2.38 71.25 -2.68
N ALA A 184 -1.92 72.44 -2.21
CA ALA A 184 -2.01 73.05 -0.88
C ALA A 184 -1.25 72.32 0.28
N VAL A 185 0.00 72.62 0.66
CA VAL A 185 0.78 73.88 0.80
C VAL A 185 0.44 74.70 2.07
N GLU A 186 1.47 74.83 2.92
CA GLU A 186 1.76 75.87 3.93
C GLU A 186 1.13 75.89 5.35
N ASP A 187 2.08 76.10 6.29
CA ASP A 187 2.04 76.82 7.57
C ASP A 187 1.41 76.20 8.84
N SER A 188 2.27 75.66 9.70
CA SER A 188 2.48 76.30 11.03
C SER A 188 3.88 76.01 11.56
N SER A 189 4.51 77.05 12.11
CA SER A 189 5.88 77.11 12.61
C SER A 189 5.97 76.91 14.14
N ALA A 190 7.22 76.84 14.67
CA ALA A 190 7.60 76.82 16.11
C ALA A 190 7.16 75.55 16.89
N GLU A 191 7.85 75.04 17.90
CA GLU A 191 9.15 75.28 18.61
C GLU A 191 9.59 73.86 19.12
N GLU A 192 10.76 73.52 19.68
CA GLU A 192 11.72 74.22 20.53
C GLU A 192 13.05 73.41 20.56
N THR A 193 14.14 73.97 21.11
CA THR A 193 15.43 73.27 21.39
C THR A 193 15.27 72.35 22.63
N ASP A 194 16.16 71.45 23.08
CA ASP A 194 17.62 71.30 23.14
C ASP A 194 17.91 69.79 23.45
N ASN A 195 19.13 69.23 23.53
CA ASN A 195 20.52 69.70 23.38
C ASN A 195 21.35 68.50 22.87
#